data_AF-A0A357XXY8-F1
#
_entry.id   AF-A0A357XXY8-F1
#
_cell.length_a   1.000
_cell.length_b   1.000
_cell.length_c   1.000
_cell.angle_alpha   90.00
_cell.angle_beta   90.00
_cell.angle_gamma   90.00
#
_symmetry.space_group_name_H-M   'P 1'
#
loop_
_entity.id
_entity.type
_entity.pdbx_description
1 polymer ?
#
loop_
_entity_poly.entity_id
_entity_poly.type
_entity_poly.pdbx_seq_one_letter_code
_entity_poly.pdbx_strand_id
1 'polypeptide(L)'
;MRTICPPSFFLPAFLLAAFALGENTIPTPDPVNTPVNKPTLAGPVRSEIGHLIVFETDRFADWTVAPLDSGTGNWSVDTSGTRLYFASSRQGVFTILAAVVVEGKPHLLSTLFYNGTPLPGPGPEPKPEPSPDTLLGWVRTASSAVSSTHREAERTAIADCLAVIVAGIDRRTIKSPQGARTLFRQCWNAKGVAVSPESLANWSGFLDELGERIEAELGAKKNDMVAIRNLYAEIAASLKKE
;
A
#
# COMPACT_ATOMS: atom_id res chain seq x y z
N MET A 1 42.53 11.23 -7.16
CA MET A 1 42.06 11.16 -8.56
C MET A 1 42.68 9.94 -9.22
N ARG A 2 41.88 8.89 -9.47
CA ARG A 2 42.29 7.75 -10.30
C ARG A 2 41.16 7.49 -11.28
N THR A 3 41.45 7.77 -12.54
CA THR A 3 40.58 7.63 -13.71
C THR A 3 40.67 6.18 -14.19
N ILE A 4 39.55 5.48 -14.28
CA ILE A 4 39.47 4.12 -14.83
C ILE A 4 38.62 4.18 -16.10
N CYS A 5 39.24 3.89 -17.25
CA CYS A 5 38.57 3.72 -18.53
C CYS A 5 37.85 2.36 -18.61
N PRO A 6 36.66 2.27 -19.24
CA PRO A 6 36.03 1.00 -19.58
C PRO A 6 36.49 0.48 -20.96
N PRO A 7 36.56 -0.85 -21.18
CA PRO A 7 36.83 -1.42 -22.49
C PRO A 7 35.56 -1.57 -23.34
N SER A 8 35.67 -1.17 -24.60
CA SER A 8 34.69 -1.30 -25.66
C SER A 8 34.50 -2.75 -26.09
N PHE A 9 33.25 -3.23 -26.08
CA PHE A 9 32.89 -4.53 -26.68
C PHE A 9 32.37 -4.33 -28.11
N PHE A 10 33.07 -4.97 -29.05
CA PHE A 10 32.69 -5.16 -30.46
C PHE A 10 31.54 -6.19 -30.57
N LEU A 11 30.50 -5.87 -31.32
CA LEU A 11 29.50 -6.83 -31.81
C LEU A 11 29.77 -7.16 -33.29
N PRO A 12 29.82 -8.44 -33.70
CA PRO A 12 29.81 -8.79 -35.11
C PRO A 12 28.37 -8.81 -35.65
N ALA A 13 28.17 -8.13 -36.77
CA ALA A 13 26.97 -8.20 -37.59
C ALA A 13 26.91 -9.57 -38.30
N PHE A 14 25.92 -10.39 -37.98
CA PHE A 14 25.58 -11.58 -38.76
C PHE A 14 24.41 -11.27 -39.69
N LEU A 15 24.74 -11.16 -40.98
CA LEU A 15 23.83 -11.35 -42.11
C LEU A 15 23.33 -12.80 -42.12
N LEU A 16 22.03 -13.04 -42.29
CA LEU A 16 21.58 -14.29 -42.91
C LEU A 16 20.31 -14.12 -43.77
N ALA A 17 20.39 -14.78 -44.92
CA ALA A 17 19.57 -14.67 -46.11
C ALA A 17 18.09 -15.04 -45.93
N ALA A 18 17.23 -14.33 -46.66
CA ALA A 18 15.85 -14.70 -46.91
C ALA A 18 15.78 -15.78 -48.00
N PHE A 19 15.22 -16.95 -47.66
CA PHE A 19 14.83 -17.98 -48.62
C PHE A 19 13.31 -17.86 -48.83
N ALA A 20 12.90 -17.46 -50.03
CA ALA A 20 11.50 -17.48 -50.46
C ALA A 20 11.22 -18.83 -51.14
N LEU A 21 10.46 -19.70 -50.49
CA LEU A 21 9.90 -20.91 -51.09
C LEU A 21 8.40 -20.69 -51.29
N GLY A 22 7.95 -20.94 -52.53
CA GLY A 22 6.60 -20.67 -53.02
C GLY A 22 5.50 -21.36 -52.22
N GLU A 23 4.44 -20.58 -51.99
CA GLU A 23 3.24 -20.96 -51.25
C GLU A 23 2.38 -21.92 -52.09
N ASN A 24 2.17 -23.13 -51.57
CA ASN A 24 1.13 -24.03 -52.03
C ASN A 24 -0.07 -23.85 -51.09
N THR A 25 -1.02 -23.01 -51.48
CA THR A 25 -2.17 -22.65 -50.64
C THR A 25 -3.20 -23.78 -50.63
N ILE A 26 -3.05 -24.69 -49.68
CA ILE A 26 -4.12 -25.61 -49.28
C ILE A 26 -5.29 -24.76 -48.75
N PRO A 27 -6.53 -24.93 -49.24
CA PRO A 27 -7.67 -24.19 -48.72
C PRO A 27 -7.78 -24.42 -47.21
N THR A 28 -7.57 -23.35 -46.46
CA THR A 28 -7.67 -23.38 -45.00
C THR A 28 -9.14 -23.58 -44.66
N PRO A 29 -9.52 -24.65 -43.95
CA PRO A 29 -10.90 -24.82 -43.52
C PRO A 29 -11.32 -23.60 -42.70
N ASP A 30 -12.53 -23.08 -42.96
CA ASP A 30 -13.09 -21.96 -42.21
C ASP A 30 -12.97 -22.24 -40.71
N PRO A 31 -12.46 -21.28 -39.90
CA PRO A 31 -12.29 -21.50 -38.48
C PRO A 31 -13.65 -21.82 -37.87
N VAL A 32 -13.79 -23.05 -37.36
CA VAL A 32 -14.93 -23.48 -36.57
C VAL A 32 -15.09 -22.47 -35.44
N ASN A 33 -16.15 -21.68 -35.52
CA ASN A 33 -16.49 -20.60 -34.61
C ASN A 33 -16.91 -21.22 -33.27
N THR A 34 -15.91 -21.71 -32.54
CA THR A 34 -16.09 -22.29 -31.21
C THR A 34 -16.40 -21.11 -30.29
N PRO A 35 -17.52 -21.13 -29.53
CA PRO A 35 -17.87 -20.03 -28.66
C PRO A 35 -16.69 -19.75 -27.72
N VAL A 36 -16.15 -18.53 -27.81
CA VAL A 36 -15.05 -18.07 -26.97
C VAL A 36 -15.54 -18.15 -25.52
N ASN A 37 -15.07 -19.17 -24.80
CA ASN A 37 -15.48 -19.38 -23.42
C ASN A 37 -14.97 -18.20 -22.59
N LYS A 38 -15.90 -17.41 -22.06
CA LYS A 38 -15.60 -16.21 -21.28
C LYS A 38 -14.82 -16.61 -20.03
N PRO A 39 -13.68 -15.96 -19.71
CA PRO A 39 -12.90 -16.32 -18.53
C PRO A 39 -13.71 -16.12 -17.26
N THR A 40 -13.52 -17.02 -16.30
CA THR A 40 -14.31 -17.10 -15.06
C THR A 40 -13.43 -16.94 -13.83
N LEU A 41 -13.99 -16.30 -12.79
CA LEU A 41 -13.38 -16.17 -11.47
C LEU A 41 -14.41 -16.66 -10.45
N ALA A 42 -14.05 -17.71 -9.71
CA ALA A 42 -14.87 -18.32 -8.69
C ALA A 42 -14.18 -18.22 -7.32
N GLY A 43 -14.98 -18.17 -6.26
CA GLY A 43 -14.48 -18.14 -4.88
C GLY A 43 -15.56 -17.68 -3.90
N PRO A 44 -15.28 -17.75 -2.59
CA PRO A 44 -16.22 -17.30 -1.59
C PRO A 44 -16.38 -15.78 -1.64
N VAL A 45 -17.60 -15.30 -1.41
CA VAL A 45 -17.88 -13.86 -1.26
C VAL A 45 -17.59 -13.41 0.18
N ARG A 46 -17.65 -14.32 1.16
CA ARG A 46 -17.45 -14.01 2.58
C ARG A 46 -16.78 -15.17 3.32
N SER A 47 -15.96 -14.86 4.33
CA SER A 47 -15.40 -15.82 5.28
C SER A 47 -15.21 -15.20 6.66
N GLU A 48 -14.93 -16.01 7.66
CA GLU A 48 -14.47 -15.55 8.97
C GLU A 48 -12.99 -15.13 8.94
N ILE A 49 -12.61 -14.27 9.88
CA ILE A 49 -11.24 -13.78 10.02
C ILE A 49 -10.29 -14.96 10.27
N GLY A 50 -9.13 -14.97 9.60
CA GLY A 50 -8.09 -15.98 9.77
C GLY A 50 -8.34 -17.29 9.00
N HIS A 51 -9.49 -17.45 8.35
CA HIS A 51 -9.75 -18.62 7.52
C HIS A 51 -9.02 -18.51 6.18
N LEU A 52 -8.45 -19.63 5.75
CA LEU A 52 -7.89 -19.78 4.41
C LEU A 52 -9.02 -19.85 3.39
N ILE A 53 -8.98 -18.98 2.40
CA ILE A 53 -9.90 -19.00 1.26
C ILE A 53 -9.16 -19.24 -0.04
N VAL A 54 -9.88 -19.78 -1.02
CA VAL A 54 -9.35 -20.10 -2.34
C VAL A 54 -10.21 -19.42 -3.39
N PHE A 55 -9.56 -18.68 -4.28
CA PHE A 55 -10.16 -18.22 -5.53
C PHE A 55 -9.58 -19.02 -6.68
N GLU A 56 -10.42 -19.35 -7.64
CA GLU A 56 -10.08 -20.18 -8.79
C GLU A 56 -10.48 -19.48 -10.08
N THR A 57 -9.70 -19.74 -11.13
CA THR A 57 -10.00 -19.34 -12.51
C THR A 57 -9.84 -20.54 -13.41
N ASP A 58 -10.48 -20.53 -14.58
CA ASP A 58 -10.37 -21.60 -15.58
C ASP A 58 -9.05 -21.57 -16.37
N ARG A 59 -8.15 -20.62 -16.08
CA ARG A 59 -6.94 -20.32 -16.86
C ARG A 59 -5.82 -19.78 -15.97
N PHE A 60 -4.59 -19.79 -16.47
CA PHE A 60 -3.47 -19.14 -15.80
C PHE A 60 -3.73 -17.63 -15.67
N ALA A 61 -3.54 -17.08 -14.47
CA ALA A 61 -3.73 -15.66 -14.19
C ALA A 61 -2.55 -15.06 -13.41
N ASP A 62 -2.35 -13.76 -13.61
CA ASP A 62 -1.57 -12.92 -12.69
C ASP A 62 -2.50 -12.34 -11.62
N TRP A 63 -2.17 -12.52 -10.36
CA TRP A 63 -3.08 -12.30 -9.23
C TRP A 63 -2.66 -11.12 -8.38
N THR A 64 -3.64 -10.42 -7.83
CA THR A 64 -3.40 -9.45 -6.76
C THR A 64 -4.62 -9.28 -5.86
N VAL A 65 -4.38 -8.80 -4.65
CA VAL A 65 -5.40 -8.52 -3.64
C VAL A 65 -5.24 -7.08 -3.15
N ALA A 66 -6.31 -6.29 -3.25
CA ALA A 66 -6.37 -4.91 -2.77
C ALA A 66 -7.34 -4.76 -1.58
N PRO A 67 -7.14 -3.82 -0.64
CA PRO A 67 -6.04 -2.86 -0.58
C PRO A 67 -4.70 -3.52 -0.22
N LEU A 68 -3.62 -3.05 -0.85
CA LEU A 68 -2.24 -3.50 -0.59
C LEU A 68 -1.65 -2.84 0.67
N ASP A 69 -2.39 -1.88 1.24
CA ASP A 69 -1.86 -0.73 1.97
C ASP A 69 -1.40 -1.03 3.40
N SER A 70 -1.30 -2.31 3.81
CA SER A 70 -1.04 -2.62 5.21
C SER A 70 -0.30 -3.92 5.53
N GLY A 71 0.42 -4.51 4.57
CA GLY A 71 1.45 -5.52 4.88
C GLY A 71 0.99 -6.77 5.66
N THR A 72 -0.30 -7.07 5.71
CA THR A 72 -0.89 -8.11 6.59
C THR A 72 -1.74 -9.14 5.86
N GLY A 73 -1.93 -9.00 4.54
CA GLY A 73 -2.51 -10.04 3.70
C GLY A 73 -1.42 -11.02 3.27
N ASN A 74 -1.45 -12.24 3.78
CA ASN A 74 -0.65 -13.33 3.23
C ASN A 74 -1.47 -13.98 2.12
N TRP A 75 -1.00 -13.84 0.89
CA TRP A 75 -1.55 -14.58 -0.24
C TRP A 75 -0.44 -15.30 -0.99
N SER A 76 -0.81 -16.42 -1.59
CA SER A 76 0.07 -17.21 -2.43
C SER A 76 -0.72 -17.71 -3.63
N VAL A 77 -0.02 -17.89 -4.74
CA VAL A 77 -0.59 -18.49 -5.96
C VAL A 77 -0.05 -19.90 -6.06
N ASP A 78 -0.91 -20.83 -6.45
CA ASP A 78 -0.48 -22.20 -6.69
C ASP A 78 0.48 -22.30 -7.89
N THR A 79 1.13 -23.46 -8.05
CA THR A 79 2.07 -23.67 -9.16
C THR A 79 1.41 -23.64 -10.53
N SER A 80 0.10 -23.86 -10.61
CA SER A 80 -0.64 -23.81 -11.87
C SER A 80 -1.01 -22.38 -12.29
N GLY A 81 -0.91 -21.40 -11.39
CA GLY A 81 -1.35 -20.03 -11.62
C GLY A 81 -2.87 -19.85 -11.71
N THR A 82 -3.64 -20.92 -11.47
CA THR A 82 -5.11 -20.90 -11.59
C THR A 82 -5.80 -20.67 -10.25
N ARG A 83 -5.07 -20.78 -9.14
CA ARG A 83 -5.61 -20.63 -7.78
C ARG A 83 -4.84 -19.61 -6.96
N LEU A 84 -5.58 -18.75 -6.28
CA LEU A 84 -5.09 -17.83 -5.26
C LEU A 84 -5.56 -18.30 -3.88
N TYR A 85 -4.60 -18.51 -2.98
CA TYR A 85 -4.84 -18.71 -1.56
C TYR A 85 -4.72 -17.37 -0.84
N PHE A 86 -5.72 -17.01 -0.04
CA PHE A 86 -5.71 -15.79 0.74
C PHE A 86 -6.11 -16.09 2.19
N ALA A 87 -5.43 -15.46 3.15
CA ALA A 87 -5.87 -15.42 4.53
C ALA A 87 -5.52 -14.06 5.13
N SER A 88 -6.43 -13.50 5.93
CA SER A 88 -6.17 -12.26 6.65
C SER A 88 -6.75 -12.33 8.06
N SER A 89 -5.96 -11.88 9.03
CA SER A 89 -6.39 -11.66 10.41
C SER A 89 -7.14 -10.32 10.60
N ARG A 90 -7.28 -9.53 9.53
CA ARG A 90 -7.98 -8.26 9.56
C ARG A 90 -9.38 -8.39 8.99
N GLN A 91 -10.35 -7.87 9.72
CA GLN A 91 -11.69 -7.64 9.18
C GLN A 91 -11.62 -6.58 8.08
N GLY A 92 -12.34 -6.78 6.97
CA GLY A 92 -12.35 -5.80 5.90
C GLY A 92 -12.97 -6.28 4.60
N VAL A 93 -13.01 -5.37 3.62
CA VAL A 93 -13.39 -5.67 2.24
C VAL A 93 -12.13 -5.69 1.40
N PHE A 94 -11.94 -6.78 0.67
CA PHE A 94 -10.83 -6.98 -0.24
C PHE A 94 -11.35 -7.09 -1.68
N THR A 95 -10.60 -6.55 -2.63
CA THR A 95 -10.83 -6.76 -4.06
C THR A 95 -9.83 -7.79 -4.54
N ILE A 96 -10.34 -8.91 -5.02
CA ILE A 96 -9.55 -9.97 -5.64
C ILE A 96 -9.51 -9.71 -7.13
N LEU A 97 -8.30 -9.66 -7.69
CA LEU A 97 -8.07 -9.36 -9.10
C LEU A 97 -7.28 -10.50 -9.74
N ALA A 98 -7.71 -10.92 -10.92
CA ALA A 98 -7.03 -11.91 -11.76
C ALA A 98 -6.93 -11.39 -13.19
N ALA A 99 -5.70 -11.20 -13.69
CA ALA A 99 -5.43 -10.81 -15.06
C ALA A 99 -5.12 -12.05 -15.90
N VAL A 100 -5.94 -12.32 -16.92
CA VAL A 100 -5.82 -13.48 -17.81
C VAL A 100 -5.66 -13.04 -19.26
N VAL A 101 -5.07 -13.88 -20.11
CA VAL A 101 -4.96 -13.65 -21.55
C VAL A 101 -5.85 -14.64 -22.30
N VAL A 102 -6.77 -14.14 -23.11
CA VAL A 102 -7.68 -14.92 -23.96
C VAL A 102 -7.45 -14.51 -25.40
N GLU A 103 -6.99 -15.43 -26.24
CA GLU A 103 -6.74 -15.17 -27.67
C GLU A 103 -5.80 -13.96 -27.90
N GLY A 104 -4.78 -13.82 -27.05
CA GLY A 104 -3.83 -12.71 -27.09
C GLY A 104 -4.35 -11.39 -26.54
N LYS A 105 -5.60 -11.33 -26.03
CA LYS A 105 -6.18 -10.14 -25.42
C LYS A 105 -6.17 -10.24 -23.89
N PRO A 106 -5.73 -9.21 -23.16
CA PRO A 106 -5.80 -9.21 -21.71
C PRO A 106 -7.25 -8.98 -21.24
N HIS A 107 -7.64 -9.71 -20.20
CA HIS A 107 -8.91 -9.56 -19.49
C HIS A 107 -8.63 -9.45 -17.99
N LEU A 108 -9.31 -8.52 -17.32
CA LEU A 108 -9.27 -8.38 -15.87
C LEU A 108 -10.56 -8.93 -15.28
N LEU A 109 -10.44 -9.90 -14.40
CA LEU A 109 -11.52 -10.44 -13.57
C LEU A 109 -11.41 -9.84 -12.18
N SER A 110 -12.55 -9.51 -11.57
CA SER A 110 -12.58 -8.97 -10.22
C SER A 110 -13.77 -9.49 -9.42
N THR A 111 -13.57 -9.66 -8.12
CA THR A 111 -14.66 -9.89 -7.16
C THR A 111 -14.36 -9.19 -5.84
N LEU A 112 -15.41 -8.79 -5.14
CA LEU A 112 -15.31 -8.32 -3.76
C LEU A 112 -15.38 -9.51 -2.81
N PHE A 113 -14.51 -9.50 -1.81
CA PHE A 113 -14.45 -10.48 -0.74
C PHE A 113 -14.58 -9.78 0.62
N TYR A 114 -15.48 -10.29 1.46
CA TYR A 114 -15.74 -9.77 2.80
C TYR A 114 -15.11 -10.69 3.85
N ASN A 115 -14.06 -10.20 4.54
CA ASN A 115 -13.41 -10.95 5.61
C ASN A 115 -13.96 -10.54 6.97
N GLY A 116 -14.47 -11.50 7.72
CA GLY A 116 -15.20 -11.29 8.97
C GLY A 116 -16.65 -10.88 8.77
N THR A 117 -17.40 -10.91 9.87
CA THR A 117 -18.72 -10.29 9.94
C THR A 117 -18.56 -8.78 9.80
N PRO A 118 -19.33 -8.08 8.96
CA PRO A 118 -19.40 -6.62 9.09
C PRO A 118 -19.76 -6.31 10.55
N LEU A 119 -19.00 -5.43 11.19
CA LEU A 119 -19.37 -4.93 12.51
C LEU A 119 -20.83 -4.47 12.39
N PRO A 120 -21.70 -4.80 13.36
CA PRO A 120 -23.03 -4.21 13.37
C PRO A 120 -22.84 -2.71 13.18
N GLY A 121 -23.55 -2.14 12.21
CA GLY A 121 -23.51 -0.71 11.94
C GLY A 121 -23.64 0.03 13.27
N PRO A 122 -22.95 1.17 13.46
CA PRO A 122 -22.91 1.83 14.75
C PRO A 122 -24.34 1.90 15.30
N GLY A 123 -24.54 1.33 16.49
CA GLY A 123 -25.71 1.67 17.28
C GLY A 123 -25.79 3.21 17.40
N PRO A 124 -26.95 3.78 17.76
CA PRO A 124 -27.08 5.23 17.92
C PRO A 124 -25.84 5.74 18.64
N GLU A 125 -25.05 6.57 17.94
CA GLU A 125 -23.75 7.01 18.40
C GLU A 125 -23.91 7.47 19.86
N PRO A 126 -23.08 6.98 20.80
CA PRO A 126 -22.84 7.73 22.01
C PRO A 126 -22.55 9.15 21.53
N LYS A 127 -23.30 10.12 22.05
CA LYS A 127 -23.16 11.55 21.70
C LYS A 127 -21.67 11.82 21.47
N PRO A 128 -21.25 12.27 20.27
CA PRO A 128 -19.84 12.42 19.98
C PRO A 128 -19.20 13.18 21.13
N GLU A 129 -18.20 12.55 21.73
CA GLU A 129 -17.30 13.24 22.65
C GLU A 129 -16.86 14.51 21.91
N PRO A 130 -16.92 15.70 22.54
CA PRO A 130 -16.64 16.95 21.85
C PRO A 130 -15.30 16.81 21.12
N SER A 131 -15.36 16.81 19.79
CA SER A 131 -14.16 16.72 18.97
C SER A 131 -13.28 17.89 19.40
N PRO A 132 -12.01 17.66 19.80
CA PRO A 132 -11.14 18.77 20.12
C PRO A 132 -11.09 19.72 18.92
N ASP A 133 -11.42 21.00 19.16
CA ASP A 133 -11.67 22.01 18.12
C ASP A 133 -10.47 22.32 17.20
N THR A 134 -9.30 21.72 17.46
CA THR A 134 -8.06 21.94 16.71
C THR A 134 -7.27 20.65 16.54
N LEU A 135 -6.51 20.52 15.45
CA LEU A 135 -5.57 19.42 15.22
C LEU A 135 -4.64 19.20 16.42
N LEU A 136 -4.11 20.26 17.02
CA LEU A 136 -3.21 20.17 18.18
C LEU A 136 -3.93 19.67 19.45
N GLY A 137 -5.22 19.97 19.61
CA GLY A 137 -6.04 19.40 20.67
C GLY A 137 -6.25 17.91 20.45
N TRP A 138 -6.57 17.51 19.22
CA TRP A 138 -6.71 16.10 18.85
C TRP A 138 -5.41 15.32 19.06
N VAL A 139 -4.26 15.84 18.61
CA VAL A 139 -2.95 15.20 18.77
C VAL A 139 -2.69 14.86 20.24
N ARG A 140 -2.97 15.79 21.15
CA ARG A 140 -2.82 15.57 22.60
C ARG A 140 -3.72 14.46 23.10
N THR A 141 -5.03 14.59 22.88
CA THR A 141 -6.02 13.61 23.33
C THR A 141 -5.76 12.21 22.75
N ALA A 142 -5.55 12.11 21.44
CA ALA A 142 -5.36 10.84 20.75
C ALA A 142 -4.03 10.17 21.11
N SER A 143 -2.92 10.93 21.20
CA SER A 143 -1.64 10.37 21.62
C SER A 143 -1.69 9.82 23.04
N SER A 144 -2.43 10.48 23.94
CA SER A 144 -2.65 10.03 25.33
C SER A 144 -3.63 8.87 25.46
N ALA A 145 -4.40 8.55 24.41
CA ALA A 145 -5.27 7.38 24.35
C ALA A 145 -4.57 6.11 23.81
N VAL A 146 -3.35 6.22 23.27
CA VAL A 146 -2.59 5.07 22.77
C VAL A 146 -2.30 4.08 23.91
N SER A 147 -2.66 2.82 23.72
CA SER A 147 -2.46 1.75 24.70
C SER A 147 -1.04 1.18 24.60
N SER A 148 -0.06 1.89 25.16
CA SER A 148 1.34 1.44 25.24
C SER A 148 1.95 1.69 26.62
N THR A 149 2.74 0.74 27.13
CA THR A 149 3.48 0.88 28.39
C THR A 149 4.68 1.84 28.27
N HIS A 150 5.15 2.10 27.05
CA HIS A 150 6.25 3.02 26.75
C HIS A 150 5.79 4.31 26.05
N ARG A 151 4.48 4.61 26.13
CA ARG A 151 3.83 5.70 25.40
C ARG A 151 4.58 7.03 25.45
N GLU A 152 5.10 7.43 26.61
CA GLU A 152 5.80 8.70 26.76
C GLU A 152 7.10 8.77 25.94
N ALA A 153 7.89 7.71 25.99
CA ALA A 153 9.13 7.60 25.22
C ALA A 153 8.85 7.51 23.72
N GLU A 154 7.81 6.77 23.33
CA GLU A 154 7.36 6.63 21.94
C GLU A 154 6.84 7.96 21.37
N ARG A 155 6.01 8.66 22.15
CA ARG A 155 5.49 10.00 21.82
C ARG A 155 6.64 10.99 21.61
N THR A 156 7.63 10.96 22.50
CA THR A 156 8.85 11.76 22.37
C THR A 156 9.63 11.39 21.11
N ALA A 157 9.73 10.10 20.78
CA ALA A 157 10.40 9.65 19.56
C ALA A 157 9.67 10.10 18.28
N ILE A 158 8.33 10.11 18.26
CA ILE A 158 7.53 10.68 17.17
C ILE A 158 7.83 12.18 17.03
N ALA A 159 7.80 12.92 18.15
CA ALA A 159 8.10 14.34 18.15
C ALA A 159 9.51 14.65 17.62
N ASP A 160 10.50 13.84 18.00
CA ASP A 160 11.87 13.95 17.48
C ASP A 160 11.94 13.69 15.97
N CYS A 161 11.20 12.71 15.46
CA CYS A 161 11.15 12.44 14.03
C CYS A 161 10.50 13.57 13.23
N LEU A 162 9.46 14.21 13.78
CA LEU A 162 8.88 15.42 13.20
C LEU A 162 9.88 16.58 13.22
N ALA A 163 10.65 16.74 14.30
CA ALA A 163 11.70 17.76 14.38
C ALA A 163 12.83 17.53 13.35
N VAL A 164 13.17 16.27 13.04
CA VAL A 164 14.12 15.94 11.96
C VAL A 164 13.60 16.39 10.59
N ILE A 165 12.29 16.25 10.33
CA ILE A 165 11.67 16.74 9.10
C ILE A 165 11.76 18.26 9.03
N VAL A 166 11.39 18.97 10.10
CA VAL A 166 11.48 20.43 10.20
C VAL A 166 12.90 20.89 9.88
N ALA A 167 13.91 20.28 10.52
CA ALA A 167 15.31 20.60 10.26
C ALA A 167 15.74 20.30 8.81
N GLY A 168 15.20 19.24 8.19
CA GLY A 168 15.45 18.91 6.79
C GLY A 168 14.83 19.91 5.81
N ILE A 169 13.64 20.44 6.11
CA ILE A 169 13.02 21.51 5.33
C ILE A 169 13.81 22.81 5.49
N ASP A 170 14.18 23.18 6.71
CA ASP A 170 14.97 24.39 7.00
C ASP A 170 16.33 24.36 6.27
N ARG A 171 16.97 23.18 6.20
CA ARG A 171 18.22 22.95 5.45
C ARG A 171 18.02 22.73 3.94
N ARG A 172 16.78 22.76 3.44
CA ARG A 172 16.40 22.51 2.04
C ARG A 172 16.83 21.13 1.51
N THR A 173 17.03 20.15 2.39
CA THR A 173 17.28 18.75 2.01
C THR A 173 15.98 18.00 1.70
N ILE A 174 14.86 18.43 2.31
CA ILE A 174 13.51 17.97 1.98
C ILE A 174 12.82 19.05 1.16
N LYS A 175 12.40 18.70 -0.06
CA LYS A 175 11.80 19.65 -1.03
C LYS A 175 10.36 19.29 -1.41
N SER A 176 9.80 18.23 -0.82
CA SER A 176 8.45 17.77 -1.14
C SER A 176 7.75 17.13 0.06
N PRO A 177 6.40 17.12 0.07
CA PRO A 177 5.63 16.43 1.11
C PRO A 177 5.94 14.93 1.17
N GLN A 178 6.11 14.29 0.00
CA GLN A 178 6.46 12.87 -0.07
C GLN A 178 7.84 12.57 0.55
N GLY A 179 8.79 13.49 0.38
CA GLY A 179 10.09 13.41 1.04
C GLY A 179 9.98 13.47 2.56
N ALA A 180 9.13 14.37 3.09
CA ALA A 180 8.86 14.48 4.52
C ALA A 180 8.26 13.18 5.09
N ARG A 181 7.24 12.61 4.43
CA ARG A 181 6.63 11.31 4.83
C ARG A 181 7.62 10.16 4.81
N THR A 182 8.45 10.12 3.78
CA THR A 182 9.49 9.08 3.65
C THR A 182 10.51 9.19 4.77
N LEU A 183 10.98 10.41 5.08
CA LEU A 183 11.92 10.62 6.17
C LEU A 183 11.30 10.32 7.54
N PHE A 184 10.01 10.65 7.75
CA PHE A 184 9.30 10.29 8.97
C PHE A 184 9.36 8.78 9.21
N ARG A 185 8.96 7.98 8.20
CA ARG A 185 8.97 6.51 8.29
C ARG A 185 10.36 5.96 8.53
N GLN A 186 11.37 6.51 7.84
CA GLN A 186 12.77 6.10 8.06
C GLN A 186 13.23 6.40 9.48
N CYS A 187 12.95 7.60 9.99
CA CYS A 187 13.29 7.98 11.36
C CYS A 187 12.59 7.09 12.38
N TRP A 188 11.28 6.88 12.21
CA TRP A 188 10.47 6.07 13.12
C TRP A 188 10.96 4.62 13.17
N ASN A 189 11.22 4.01 12.01
CA ASN A 189 11.76 2.66 11.94
C ASN A 189 13.18 2.57 12.52
N ALA A 190 14.02 3.60 12.34
CA ALA A 190 15.38 3.64 12.89
C ALA A 190 15.41 3.79 14.42
N LYS A 191 14.34 4.31 15.03
CA LYS A 191 14.19 4.38 16.49
C LYS A 191 13.86 3.02 17.13
N GLY A 192 13.85 1.93 16.36
CA GLY A 192 13.46 0.55 16.70
C GLY A 192 14.12 -0.16 17.90
N VAL A 193 14.84 0.55 18.76
CA VAL A 193 15.24 0.07 20.10
C VAL A 193 14.32 0.64 21.21
N ALA A 194 13.62 1.74 20.96
CA ALA A 194 12.62 2.34 21.86
C ALA A 194 11.16 2.02 21.46
N VAL A 195 10.97 1.33 20.33
CA VAL A 195 9.67 1.10 19.69
C VAL A 195 9.63 -0.38 19.30
N SER A 196 9.01 -1.20 20.14
CA SER A 196 8.83 -2.63 19.88
C SER A 196 7.89 -2.86 18.68
N PRO A 197 7.81 -4.07 18.10
CA PRO A 197 6.77 -4.37 17.09
C PRO A 197 5.34 -4.09 17.60
N GLU A 198 5.11 -4.29 18.90
CA GLU A 198 3.86 -3.93 19.56
C GLU A 198 3.63 -2.41 19.57
N SER A 199 4.67 -1.63 19.84
CA SER A 199 4.63 -0.17 19.75
C SER A 199 4.25 0.31 18.35
N LEU A 200 4.79 -0.30 17.29
CA LEU A 200 4.41 0.01 15.91
C LEU A 200 2.92 -0.26 15.67
N ALA A 201 2.40 -1.39 16.16
CA ALA A 201 0.99 -1.74 16.05
C ALA A 201 0.10 -0.75 16.82
N ASN A 202 0.47 -0.42 18.06
CA ASN A 202 -0.29 0.48 18.93
C ASN A 202 -0.39 1.91 18.38
N TRP A 203 0.68 2.40 17.75
CA TRP A 203 0.72 3.75 17.17
C TRP A 203 0.22 3.83 15.72
N SER A 204 0.05 2.72 15.01
CA SER A 204 -0.32 2.71 13.59
C SER A 204 -1.59 3.53 13.31
N GLY A 205 -2.69 3.25 14.04
CA GLY A 205 -3.95 3.98 13.88
C GLY A 205 -3.82 5.48 14.15
N PHE A 206 -3.07 5.88 15.18
CA PHE A 206 -2.80 7.29 15.44
C PHE A 206 -2.01 7.95 14.31
N LEU A 207 -0.97 7.29 13.79
CA LEU A 207 -0.10 7.85 12.75
C LEU A 207 -0.82 7.97 11.40
N ASP A 208 -1.69 7.01 11.08
CA ASP A 208 -2.52 7.04 9.88
C ASP A 208 -3.51 8.23 9.95
N GLU A 209 -4.27 8.34 11.05
CA GLU A 209 -5.22 9.45 11.25
C GLU A 209 -4.52 10.82 11.32
N LEU A 210 -3.32 10.88 11.93
CA LEU A 210 -2.51 12.09 11.94
C LEU A 210 -2.15 12.53 10.52
N GLY A 211 -1.80 11.58 9.65
CA GLY A 211 -1.50 11.85 8.24
C GLY A 211 -2.69 12.48 7.51
N GLU A 212 -3.88 11.90 7.67
CA GLU A 212 -5.12 12.41 7.06
C GLU A 212 -5.49 13.80 7.58
N ARG A 213 -5.41 14.02 8.90
CA ARG A 213 -5.72 15.32 9.50
C ARG A 213 -4.73 16.40 9.12
N ILE A 214 -3.45 16.08 8.97
CA ILE A 214 -2.44 17.02 8.43
C ILE A 214 -2.80 17.40 6.99
N GLU A 215 -3.20 16.45 6.15
CA GLU A 215 -3.63 16.77 4.79
C GLU A 215 -4.86 17.67 4.77
N ALA A 216 -5.85 17.40 5.65
CA ALA A 216 -7.05 18.20 5.79
C ALA A 216 -6.74 19.64 6.25
N GLU A 217 -5.90 19.79 7.29
CA GLU A 217 -5.48 21.09 7.84
C GLU A 217 -4.72 21.93 6.80
N LEU A 218 -3.86 21.29 6.00
CA LEU A 218 -3.12 21.99 4.95
C LEU A 218 -4.00 22.35 3.76
N GLY A 219 -4.97 21.52 3.38
CA GLY A 219 -5.89 21.76 2.27
C GLY A 219 -5.17 22.19 0.98
N ALA A 220 -5.46 23.39 0.49
CA ALA A 220 -4.81 23.96 -0.70
C ALA A 220 -3.29 24.21 -0.52
N LYS A 221 -2.79 24.31 0.71
CA LYS A 221 -1.38 24.53 1.06
C LYS A 221 -0.59 23.23 1.22
N LYS A 222 -1.14 22.07 0.83
CA LYS A 222 -0.46 20.75 0.95
C LYS A 222 0.86 20.60 0.21
N ASN A 223 1.20 21.55 -0.68
CA ASN A 223 2.50 21.60 -1.39
C ASN A 223 3.39 22.77 -0.92
N ASP A 224 2.91 23.60 0.00
CA ASP A 224 3.69 24.71 0.57
C ASP A 224 4.59 24.17 1.68
N MET A 225 5.89 24.09 1.39
CA MET A 225 6.88 23.56 2.34
C MET A 225 7.01 24.40 3.60
N VAL A 226 6.69 25.70 3.58
CA VAL A 226 6.69 26.55 4.78
C VAL A 226 5.49 26.22 5.65
N ALA A 227 4.30 26.06 5.07
CA ALA A 227 3.11 25.63 5.80
C ALA A 227 3.30 24.25 6.45
N ILE A 228 3.84 23.29 5.70
CA ILE A 228 4.16 21.94 6.18
C ILE A 228 5.17 22.00 7.34
N ARG A 229 6.24 22.79 7.18
CA ARG A 229 7.27 22.95 8.19
C ARG A 229 6.70 23.50 9.49
N ASN A 230 5.85 24.54 9.42
CA ASN A 230 5.24 25.13 10.60
C ASN A 230 4.31 24.15 11.31
N LEU A 231 3.47 23.46 10.55
CA LEU A 231 2.54 22.49 11.12
C LEU A 231 3.25 21.32 11.81
N TYR A 232 4.28 20.74 11.17
CA TYR A 232 5.07 19.69 11.81
C TYR A 232 5.81 20.17 13.06
N ALA A 233 6.28 21.43 13.08
CA ALA A 233 6.91 22.00 14.27
C ALA A 233 5.92 22.17 15.43
N GLU A 234 4.69 22.61 15.15
CA GLU A 234 3.63 22.74 16.15
C GLU A 234 3.20 21.38 16.72
N ILE A 235 3.01 20.37 15.86
CA ILE A 235 2.69 19.01 16.28
C ILE A 235 3.81 18.42 17.14
N ALA A 236 5.07 18.55 16.70
CA ALA A 236 6.24 18.10 17.46
C ALA A 236 6.31 18.76 18.84
N ALA A 237 6.04 20.06 18.93
CA ALA A 237 6.00 20.77 20.21
C ALA A 237 4.85 20.31 21.11
N SER A 238 3.67 20.05 20.52
CA SER A 238 2.50 19.56 21.24
C SER A 238 2.73 18.18 21.86
N LEU A 239 3.43 17.30 21.16
CA LEU A 239 3.77 15.96 21.64
C LEU A 239 4.82 15.94 22.77
N LYS A 240 5.54 17.05 23.00
CA LYS A 240 6.57 17.17 24.07
C LYS A 240 6.09 17.89 25.34
N LYS A 241 4.90 18.46 25.35
CA LYS A 241 4.45 19.42 26.38
C LYS A 241 3.60 18.82 27.52
N GLU A 242 3.41 17.51 27.57
CA GLU A 242 2.63 16.80 28.60
C GLU A 242 3.54 15.99 29.51
#